data_AF-A0A4W5L999-F1
#
_entry.id   AF-A0A4W5L999-F1
#
_cell.length_a   1.000
_cell.length_b   1.000
_cell.length_c   1.000
_cell.angle_alpha   90.00
_cell.angle_beta   90.00
_cell.angle_gamma   90.00
#
_symmetry.space_group_name_H-M   'P 1'
#
loop_
_entity.id
_entity.type
_entity.pdbx_description
1 polymer ?
#
loop_
_entity_poly.entity_id
_entity_poly.type
_entity_poly.pdbx_seq_one_letter_code
_entity_poly.pdbx_strand_id
1 'polypeptide(L)' 'MGKEKIHINIVVIGHVDSGKSTTTGHLIYKCGGIDKRTIEKFEKEAAEVSVFSGCLSFLLWLRYFG' A
#
# COMPACT_ATOMS: atom_id res chain seq x y z
N MET A 1 26.52 7.85 -8.97
CA MET A 1 26.59 7.47 -7.55
C MET A 1 25.17 7.20 -7.05
N GLY A 2 24.75 5.94 -7.03
CA GLY A 2 23.44 5.58 -6.46
C GLY A 2 23.49 5.83 -4.96
N LYS A 3 22.71 6.79 -4.48
CA LYS A 3 22.57 7.04 -3.04
C LYS A 3 22.06 5.75 -2.40
N GLU A 4 22.78 5.23 -1.42
CA GLU A 4 22.31 4.12 -0.59
C GLU A 4 20.89 4.47 -0.08
N LYS A 5 19.92 3.62 -0.42
CA LYS A 5 18.56 3.78 0.09
C LYS A 5 18.59 3.37 1.55
N ILE A 6 18.43 4.34 2.44
CA ILE A 6 18.33 4.10 3.88
C ILE A 6 17.08 3.23 4.11
N HIS A 7 17.27 2.05 4.70
CA HIS A 7 16.19 1.17 5.08
C HIS A 7 15.50 1.74 6.33
N ILE A 8 14.22 2.06 6.22
CA ILE A 8 13.41 2.59 7.32
C ILE A 8 12.19 1.70 7.47
N ASN A 9 11.95 1.22 8.69
CA ASN A 9 10.74 0.45 9.04
C ASN A 9 9.74 1.40 9.71
N ILE A 10 8.51 1.44 9.21
CA ILE A 10 7.42 2.29 9.73
C ILE A 10 6.31 1.40 10.24
N VAL A 11 5.79 1.70 11.43
CA VAL A 11 4.60 1.06 12.01
C VAL A 11 3.53 2.12 12.23
N VAL A 12 2.31 1.87 11.76
CA VAL A 12 1.16 2.76 11.90
C VAL A 12 0.17 2.14 12.89
N ILE A 13 -0.10 2.83 13.99
CA ILE A 13 -1.03 2.41 15.06
C ILE A 13 -2.19 3.40 15.21
N GLY A 14 -3.32 2.93 15.77
CA GLY A 14 -4.54 3.72 15.93
C GLY A 14 -5.81 2.87 15.95
N HIS A 15 -6.96 3.49 16.18
CA HIS A 15 -8.25 2.81 16.34
C HIS A 15 -8.68 2.05 15.06
N VAL A 16 -9.51 1.00 15.21
CA VAL A 16 -9.84 0.06 14.11
C VAL A 16 -10.45 0.80 12.91
N ASP A 17 -11.30 1.79 13.17
CA ASP A 17 -11.99 2.59 12.14
C ASP A 17 -11.21 3.82 11.66
N SER A 18 -9.98 4.04 12.13
CA SER A 18 -9.17 5.21 11.74
C SER A 18 -8.59 5.12 10.32
N GLY A 19 -8.91 4.07 9.55
CA GLY A 19 -8.47 3.97 8.15
C GLY A 19 -6.96 3.85 7.96
N LYS A 20 -6.24 3.29 8.93
CA LYS A 20 -4.77 3.16 8.93
C LYS A 20 -4.24 2.49 7.66
N SER A 21 -4.90 1.42 7.23
CA SER A 21 -4.57 0.68 6.01
C SER A 21 -4.76 1.56 4.78
N THR A 22 -5.84 2.34 4.71
CA THR A 22 -6.12 3.32 3.64
C THR A 22 -5.03 4.37 3.51
N THR A 23 -4.61 4.98 4.61
CA THR A 23 -3.55 5.99 4.60
C THR A 23 -2.19 5.37 4.24
N THR A 24 -1.90 4.16 4.74
CA THR A 24 -0.65 3.44 4.46
C THR A 24 -0.55 3.04 2.99
N GLY A 25 -1.61 2.48 2.42
CA GLY A 25 -1.69 2.15 0.99
C GLY A 25 -1.50 3.38 0.11
N HIS A 26 -2.12 4.51 0.47
CA HIS A 26 -1.97 5.77 -0.26
C HIS A 26 -0.55 6.35 -0.22
N LEU A 27 0.12 6.25 0.93
CA LEU A 27 1.52 6.64 1.08
C LEU A 27 2.44 5.80 0.20
N ILE A 28 2.25 4.47 0.19
CA ILE A 28 3.03 3.55 -0.64
C ILE A 28 2.83 3.84 -2.13
N TYR A 29 1.59 4.10 -2.54
CA TYR A 29 1.25 4.46 -3.92
C TYR A 29 1.92 5.76 -4.37
N LYS A 30 1.81 6.83 -3.56
CA LYS A 30 2.38 8.15 -3.90
C LYS A 30 3.90 8.22 -3.76
N CYS A 31 4.47 7.56 -2.77
CA CYS A 31 5.91 7.62 -2.51
C CYS A 31 6.73 6.77 -3.49
N GLY A 32 6.09 6.01 -4.40
CA GLY A 32 6.79 5.26 -5.45
C GLY A 32 7.77 4.22 -4.90
N GLY A 33 7.53 3.75 -3.67
CA GLY A 33 8.38 2.75 -3.00
C GLY A 33 8.25 1.35 -3.60
N ILE A 34 7.25 1.14 -4.46
CA ILE A 34 6.93 -0.13 -5.11
C ILE A 34 7.10 0.00 -6.62
N ASP A 35 7.58 -1.08 -7.25
CA ASP A 35 7.75 -1.18 -8.69
C ASP A 35 6.41 -1.07 -9.43
N LYS A 36 6.42 -0.42 -10.60
CA LYS A 36 5.19 -0.15 -11.38
C LYS A 36 4.43 -1.41 -11.77
N ARG A 37 5.12 -2.53 -12.03
CA ARG A 37 4.49 -3.82 -12.33
C ARG A 37 3.65 -4.35 -11.17
N THR A 38 4.10 -4.13 -9.95
CA THR A 38 3.37 -4.57 -8.76
C THR A 38 2.15 -3.68 -8.56
N ILE A 39 2.27 -2.37 -8.82
CA ILE A 39 1.13 -1.43 -8.80
C ILE A 39 0.07 -1.83 -9.84
N GLU A 40 0.47 -2.11 -11.09
CA GLU A 40 -0.48 -2.56 -12.14
C GLU A 40 -1.20 -3.86 -11.78
N LYS A 41 -0.50 -4.82 -11.14
CA LYS A 41 -1.13 -6.02 -10.59
C LYS A 41 -2.18 -5.69 -9.53
N PHE A 42 -1.84 -4.81 -8.59
CA PHE A 42 -2.77 -4.40 -7.54
C PHE A 42 -3.95 -3.61 -8.08
N GLU A 43 -3.75 -2.74 -9.08
CA GLU A 43 -4.84 -2.02 -9.74
C GLU A 43 -5.79 -2.99 -10.45
N LYS A 44 -5.27 -4.05 -11.07
CA LYS A 44 -6.07 -5.09 -11.70
C LYS A 44 -6.86 -5.92 -10.69
N GLU A 45 -6.22 -6.37 -9.61
CA GLU A 45 -6.87 -7.08 -8.50
C GLU A 45 -7.94 -6.20 -7.82
N ALA A 46 -7.66 -4.91 -7.61
CA ALA A 46 -8.62 -3.98 -7.02
C ALA A 46 -9.80 -3.66 -7.96
N ALA A 47 -9.57 -3.65 -9.28
CA ALA A 47 -10.62 -3.50 -10.28
C ALA A 47 -11.57 -4.72 -10.30
N GLU A 48 -11.05 -5.93 -10.13
CA GLU A 48 -11.85 -7.15 -9.99
C GLU A 48 -12.68 -7.17 -8.71
N VAL A 49 -12.20 -6.55 -7.63
CA VAL A 49 -12.91 -6.45 -6.35
C VAL A 49 -13.86 -5.23 -6.29
N SER A 50 -13.97 -4.43 -7.35
CA SER A 50 -15.00 -3.37 -7.53
C SER A 50 -15.04 -2.24 -6.47
N VAL A 51 -13.98 -2.07 -5.66
CA VAL A 51 -13.86 -0.97 -4.69
C VAL A 51 -12.53 -0.23 -4.91
N PHE A 52 -12.53 0.66 -5.90
CA PHE A 52 -11.32 1.29 -6.48
C PHE A 52 -10.43 2.05 -5.47
N SER A 53 -10.98 2.52 -4.35
CA SER A 53 -10.22 3.34 -3.37
C SER A 53 -9.86 2.59 -2.07
N GLY A 54 -10.75 1.72 -1.58
CA GLY A 54 -10.53 0.97 -0.34
C GLY A 54 -9.73 -0.32 -0.52
N CYS A 55 -9.86 -0.98 -1.67
CA CYS A 55 -9.34 -2.33 -1.83
C CYS A 55 -7.83 -2.40 -2.06
N LEU A 56 -7.21 -1.45 -2.77
CA LEU A 56 -5.75 -1.45 -2.98
C LEU A 56 -5.00 -1.43 -1.63
N SER A 57 -5.49 -0.58 -0.73
CA SER A 57 -5.00 -0.43 0.64
C SER A 57 -5.25 -1.66 1.51
N PHE A 58 -6.39 -2.33 1.29
CA PHE A 58 -6.79 -3.55 2.01
C PHE A 58 -6.04 -4.79 1.51
N LEU A 59 -5.80 -4.93 0.21
CA LEU A 59 -4.99 -5.98 -0.43
C LEU A 59 -3.53 -5.89 -0.01
N LEU A 60 -2.95 -4.69 -0.01
CA LEU A 60 -1.62 -4.45 0.54
C LEU A 60 -1.55 -4.85 2.02
N TRP A 61 -2.58 -4.52 2.80
CA TRP A 61 -2.65 -4.92 4.21
C TRP A 61 -2.75 -6.45 4.39
N LEU A 62 -3.66 -7.12 3.67
CA LEU A 62 -3.80 -8.59 3.70
C LEU A 62 -2.54 -9.33 3.27
N ARG A 63 -1.74 -8.76 2.36
CA ARG A 63 -0.54 -9.41 1.81
C ARG A 63 0.72 -9.19 2.64
N TYR A 64 0.82 -8.06 3.33
CA TYR A 64 2.01 -7.68 4.12
C TYR A 64 1.83 -7.79 5.63
N PHE A 65 0.60 -7.76 6.12
CA PHE A 65 0.25 -7.84 7.56
C PHE A 65 -0.66 -9.04 7.89
N GLY A 66 -0.94 -9.91 6.91
CA GLY A 66 -1.53 -11.24 7.07
C GLY A 66 -0.47 -12.33 7.09
#